data_AF-A0A3C1K2Y8-F1
#
_entry.id   AF-A0A3C1K2Y8-F1
#
_cell.length_a   1.000
_cell.length_b   1.000
_cell.length_c   1.000
_cell.angle_alpha   90.00
_cell.angle_beta   90.00
_cell.angle_gamma   90.00
#
_symmetry.space_group_name_H-M   'P 1'
#
loop_
_entity.id
_entity.type
_entity.pdbx_description
1 polymer ?
#
loop_
_entity_poly.entity_id
_entity_poly.type
_entity_poly.pdbx_seq_one_letter_code
_entity_poly.pdbx_strand_id
1 'polypeptide(L)'
;MIEELINFDLPQDRSSIIKVIGVGGGGSNAVNHMFRNGIKDVNFVVCNTDAQALLNSPVSVKIQLGESLTEGRGAGNKPEIGRQAAIENIDDVIDVLNKNTKMVFITAGMGGGTGTGAAPVIAKAAKELGLLTVAIVTIPFRFEGDKRINQAIEGINEIEKYVDSLLVINNERLRQVCGNLKFSEAFSYADNVLATAAKGIAEIITVPGYINVDFADVETVLSKSGVALMGTGMAEGENRAIKAVQQALASPLLNDNDIKGTENMLLNITFGSNEITMDEIGEIADYVNSEVGSSPNIIWGTGYDEKLGEQISITIIATGFKSNSIPELYAKKTEKTTITLLDSGTIERKKSPVMKFEKEPIIQKDSSLDFSQRTLDFDIRSTREKDSFIVLQNPQSETEVIIETKKSDIQKKLKEAHEKNKEHRMDVSKVNENLDEIENEPAYKRKNLKIEQPLYSQDSKVSRYSLEDDDEITTRLNTNNSYLHDNVD
;
A
#
# COMPACT_ATOMS: atom_id res chain seq x y z
N MET A 1 48.10 54.19 2.24
CA MET A 1 48.04 52.83 1.67
C MET A 1 47.61 51.90 2.80
N ILE A 2 46.31 51.68 2.91
CA ILE A 2 45.73 50.62 3.73
C ILE A 2 45.07 49.74 2.69
N GLU A 3 45.64 48.54 2.49
CA GLU A 3 45.08 47.53 1.61
C GLU A 3 43.71 47.14 2.13
N GLU A 4 42.65 47.48 1.39
CA GLU A 4 41.35 46.84 1.54
C GLU A 4 41.53 45.37 1.19
N LEU A 5 41.58 44.52 2.22
CA LEU A 5 41.40 43.09 2.05
C LEU A 5 40.01 42.86 1.45
N ILE A 6 40.00 42.61 0.14
CA ILE A 6 38.84 42.08 -0.58
C ILE A 6 38.53 40.73 0.07
N ASN A 7 37.43 40.67 0.81
CA ASN A 7 36.93 39.44 1.40
C ASN A 7 36.39 38.56 0.28
N PHE A 8 37.25 37.69 -0.25
CA PHE A 8 36.90 36.68 -1.24
C PHE A 8 36.18 35.52 -0.53
N ASP A 9 34.94 35.76 -0.11
CA ASP A 9 34.01 34.64 0.12
C ASP A 9 33.68 34.05 -1.26
N LEU A 10 34.49 33.10 -1.69
CA LEU A 10 34.03 32.08 -2.64
C LEU A 10 32.67 31.60 -2.13
N PRO A 11 31.62 31.51 -2.97
CA PRO A 11 30.41 30.84 -2.54
C PRO A 11 30.81 29.41 -2.22
N GLN A 12 31.02 29.14 -0.93
CA GLN A 12 31.02 27.79 -0.41
C GLN A 12 29.63 27.31 -0.77
N ASP A 13 29.55 26.52 -1.84
CA ASP A 13 28.42 25.64 -2.07
C ASP A 13 28.33 24.83 -0.78
N ARG A 14 27.53 25.31 0.19
CA ARG A 14 27.17 24.57 1.39
C ARG A 14 26.23 23.48 0.89
N SER A 15 26.77 22.56 0.10
CA SER A 15 26.08 21.39 -0.41
C SER A 15 25.66 20.62 0.84
N SER A 16 24.37 20.50 1.03
CA SER A 16 23.85 19.69 2.11
C SER A 16 24.19 18.23 1.83
N ILE A 17 24.38 17.47 2.91
CA ILE A 17 24.51 16.01 2.84
C ILE A 17 23.20 15.32 2.42
N ILE A 18 22.09 16.05 2.42
CA ILE A 18 20.76 15.56 2.06
C ILE A 18 20.35 16.09 0.69
N LYS A 19 19.93 15.17 -0.19
CA LYS A 19 19.34 15.49 -1.49
C LYS A 19 17.91 15.00 -1.62
N VAL A 20 17.06 15.80 -2.26
CA VAL A 20 15.68 15.45 -2.56
C VAL A 20 15.50 15.40 -4.07
N ILE A 21 15.18 14.22 -4.59
CA ILE A 21 15.02 13.95 -6.03
C ILE A 21 13.53 13.75 -6.34
N GLY A 22 12.97 14.66 -7.12
CA GLY A 22 11.60 14.57 -7.63
C GLY A 22 11.57 13.85 -8.98
N VAL A 23 10.91 12.69 -9.05
CA VAL A 23 10.88 11.86 -10.26
C VAL A 23 9.52 11.91 -10.96
N GLY A 24 9.52 12.28 -12.24
CA GLY A 24 8.31 12.45 -13.05
C GLY A 24 7.49 13.69 -12.66
N GLY A 25 6.28 13.83 -13.22
CA GLY A 25 5.45 15.02 -13.01
C GLY A 25 5.03 15.25 -11.55
N GLY A 26 4.45 14.24 -10.89
CA GLY A 26 4.04 14.36 -9.48
C GLY A 26 5.21 14.59 -8.53
N GLY A 27 6.31 13.85 -8.71
CA GLY A 27 7.52 14.04 -7.90
C GLY A 27 8.16 15.41 -8.10
N SER A 28 8.21 15.89 -9.36
CA SER A 28 8.71 17.23 -9.68
C SER A 28 7.83 18.32 -9.07
N ASN A 29 6.49 18.17 -9.08
CA ASN A 29 5.58 19.12 -8.47
C ASN A 29 5.78 19.22 -6.96
N ALA A 30 5.86 18.07 -6.28
CA ALA A 30 6.15 18.01 -4.85
C ALA A 30 7.48 18.68 -4.50
N VAL A 31 8.55 18.40 -5.24
CA VAL A 31 9.86 19.04 -5.04
C VAL A 31 9.84 20.54 -5.34
N ASN A 32 9.12 20.97 -6.37
CA ASN A 32 8.93 22.39 -6.65
C ASN A 32 8.18 23.09 -5.51
N HIS A 33 7.20 22.40 -4.91
CA HIS A 33 6.46 22.89 -3.75
C HIS A 33 7.36 22.99 -2.51
N MET A 34 8.17 21.95 -2.24
CA MET A 34 9.18 21.95 -1.18
C MET A 34 10.17 23.11 -1.32
N PHE A 35 10.67 23.36 -2.53
CA PHE A 35 11.58 24.45 -2.82
C PHE A 35 10.94 25.82 -2.52
N ARG A 36 9.67 26.02 -2.93
CA ARG A 36 8.93 27.27 -2.66
C ARG A 36 8.63 27.47 -1.17
N ASN A 37 8.40 26.38 -0.43
CA ASN A 37 8.20 26.44 1.02
C ASN A 37 9.50 26.76 1.78
N GLY A 38 10.65 26.67 1.11
CA GLY A 38 11.94 27.07 1.64
C GLY A 38 12.50 26.09 2.66
N ILE A 39 12.37 24.78 2.44
CA ILE A 39 13.05 23.77 3.26
C ILE A 39 14.55 24.04 3.18
N LYS A 40 15.18 24.25 4.34
CA LYS A 40 16.59 24.63 4.46
C LYS A 40 17.48 23.39 4.40
N ASP A 41 18.73 23.62 4.02
CA ASP A 41 19.80 22.63 4.11
C ASP A 41 19.45 21.30 3.42
N VAL A 42 18.79 21.37 2.25
CA VAL A 42 18.58 20.25 1.35
C VAL A 42 18.87 20.69 -0.08
N ASN A 43 19.45 19.81 -0.90
CA ASN A 43 19.62 20.08 -2.32
C ASN A 43 18.52 19.40 -3.13
N PHE A 44 17.81 20.18 -3.93
CA PHE A 44 16.72 19.70 -4.76
C PHE A 44 17.21 19.34 -6.16
N VAL A 45 16.68 18.24 -6.68
CA VAL A 45 16.93 17.73 -8.03
C VAL A 45 15.59 17.30 -8.62
N VAL A 46 15.35 17.63 -9.89
CA VAL A 46 14.15 17.15 -10.61
C VAL A 46 14.56 16.32 -11.82
N CYS A 47 13.96 15.14 -11.95
CA CYS A 47 14.21 14.18 -13.02
C CYS A 47 12.92 13.91 -13.77
N ASN A 48 12.86 14.20 -15.06
CA ASN A 48 11.65 13.96 -15.86
C ASN A 48 11.98 13.64 -17.32
N THR A 49 11.10 12.88 -17.97
CA THR A 49 11.16 12.61 -19.42
C THR A 49 10.46 13.71 -20.24
N ASP A 50 9.67 14.56 -19.59
CA ASP A 50 9.01 15.72 -20.20
C ASP A 50 9.88 16.97 -20.02
N ALA A 51 10.40 17.49 -21.14
CA ALA A 51 11.26 18.67 -21.15
C ALA A 51 10.50 19.96 -20.78
N GLN A 52 9.21 20.06 -21.11
CA GLN A 52 8.40 21.24 -20.77
C GLN A 52 8.21 21.36 -19.26
N ALA A 53 7.97 20.22 -18.59
CA ALA A 53 7.85 20.17 -17.15
C ALA A 53 9.16 20.58 -16.44
N LEU A 54 10.32 20.18 -16.99
CA LEU A 54 11.64 20.57 -16.44
C LEU A 54 11.91 22.06 -16.61
N LEU A 55 11.61 22.64 -17.78
CA LEU A 55 11.81 24.07 -18.01
C LEU A 55 11.04 24.94 -17.02
N ASN A 56 9.80 24.55 -16.69
CA ASN A 56 8.93 25.26 -15.77
C ASN A 56 9.31 25.11 -14.28
N SER A 57 10.18 24.16 -13.93
CA SER A 57 10.62 23.95 -12.55
C SER A 57 11.54 25.10 -12.07
N PRO A 58 11.32 25.65 -10.85
CA PRO A 58 12.21 26.65 -10.24
C PRO A 58 13.52 26.06 -9.70
N VAL A 59 13.69 24.73 -9.68
CA VAL A 59 14.86 24.03 -9.13
C VAL A 59 16.06 24.14 -10.07
N SER A 60 17.25 24.41 -9.53
CA SER A 60 18.47 24.62 -10.33
C SER A 60 18.98 23.36 -11.02
N VAL A 61 18.93 22.21 -10.33
CA VAL A 61 19.46 20.93 -10.87
C VAL A 61 18.33 20.16 -11.52
N LYS A 62 18.43 19.99 -12.85
CA LYS A 62 17.41 19.35 -13.68
C LYS A 62 18.07 18.25 -14.52
N ILE A 63 17.49 17.06 -14.52
CA ILE A 63 17.96 15.93 -15.31
C ILE A 63 16.84 15.49 -16.25
N GLN A 64 17.10 15.59 -17.55
CA GLN A 64 16.19 15.06 -18.54
C GLN A 64 16.48 13.57 -18.74
N LEU A 65 15.45 12.74 -18.57
CA LEU A 65 15.56 11.30 -18.73
C LEU A 65 15.13 10.90 -20.15
N GLY A 66 15.90 10.02 -20.78
CA GLY A 66 15.58 9.41 -22.06
C GLY A 66 15.38 10.44 -23.18
N GLU A 67 16.35 11.33 -23.35
CA GLU A 67 16.34 12.34 -24.41
C GLU A 67 16.21 11.69 -25.79
N SER A 68 16.94 10.60 -26.02
CA SER A 68 16.88 9.86 -27.29
C SER A 68 15.59 9.06 -27.46
N LEU A 69 15.03 8.54 -26.35
CA LEU A 69 13.86 7.66 -26.38
C LEU A 69 12.53 8.41 -26.51
N THR A 70 12.43 9.56 -25.85
CA THR A 70 11.15 10.29 -25.71
C THR A 70 11.12 11.61 -26.47
N GLU A 71 12.27 12.09 -26.96
CA GLU A 71 12.44 13.42 -27.56
C GLU A 71 11.90 14.54 -26.64
N GLY A 72 11.93 14.32 -25.32
CA GLY A 72 11.39 15.27 -24.34
C GLY A 72 9.87 15.35 -24.26
N ARG A 73 9.13 14.40 -24.87
CA ARG A 73 7.65 14.38 -24.88
C ARG A 73 7.02 13.58 -23.73
N GLY A 74 7.84 12.99 -22.87
CA GLY A 74 7.39 12.18 -21.75
C GLY A 74 7.14 10.70 -22.05
N ALA A 75 6.92 9.89 -21.00
CA ALA A 75 6.80 8.43 -21.08
C ALA A 75 5.38 7.90 -21.46
N GLY A 76 4.41 8.78 -21.74
CA GLY A 76 3.07 8.37 -22.23
C GLY A 76 2.29 7.42 -21.30
N ASN A 77 2.45 7.56 -19.98
CA ASN A 77 1.84 6.69 -18.96
C ASN A 77 2.24 5.19 -19.06
N LYS A 78 3.45 4.91 -19.58
CA LYS A 78 4.04 3.57 -19.67
C LYS A 78 5.27 3.48 -18.75
N PRO A 79 5.19 2.71 -17.63
CA PRO A 79 6.31 2.54 -16.71
C PRO A 79 7.59 2.04 -17.38
N GLU A 80 7.50 1.09 -18.31
CA GLU A 80 8.67 0.55 -19.02
C GLU A 80 9.47 1.62 -19.78
N ILE A 81 8.79 2.61 -20.39
CA ILE A 81 9.47 3.72 -21.07
C ILE A 81 10.17 4.61 -20.04
N GLY A 82 9.52 4.89 -18.91
CA GLY A 82 10.14 5.65 -17.82
C GLY A 82 11.39 4.95 -17.26
N ARG A 83 11.34 3.62 -17.16
CA ARG A 83 12.45 2.78 -16.71
C ARG A 83 13.62 2.81 -17.69
N GLN A 84 13.35 2.61 -18.98
CA GLN A 84 14.38 2.67 -20.03
C GLN A 84 15.02 4.06 -20.11
N ALA A 85 14.21 5.12 -20.01
CA ALA A 85 14.69 6.49 -19.97
C ALA A 85 15.60 6.79 -18.77
N ALA A 86 15.30 6.19 -17.60
CA ALA A 86 16.16 6.31 -16.43
C ALA A 86 17.48 5.55 -16.58
N ILE A 87 17.48 4.40 -17.25
CA ILE A 87 18.69 3.62 -17.53
C ILE A 87 19.61 4.37 -18.51
N GLU A 88 19.03 5.04 -19.52
CA GLU A 88 19.79 5.82 -20.51
C GLU A 88 20.61 6.94 -19.87
N ASN A 89 20.03 7.67 -18.90
CA ASN A 89 20.65 8.81 -18.22
C ASN A 89 21.04 8.52 -16.77
N ILE A 90 21.35 7.27 -16.42
CA ILE A 90 21.65 6.92 -15.03
C ILE A 90 22.97 7.52 -14.55
N ASP A 91 23.94 7.66 -15.45
CA ASP A 91 25.26 8.24 -15.13
C ASP A 91 25.13 9.70 -14.68
N ASP A 92 24.25 10.49 -15.32
CA ASP A 92 23.95 11.87 -14.92
C ASP A 92 23.38 11.94 -13.50
N VAL A 93 22.51 10.98 -13.14
CA VAL A 93 21.94 10.87 -11.80
C VAL A 93 23.01 10.49 -10.78
N ILE A 94 23.88 9.53 -11.11
CA ILE A 94 24.99 9.09 -10.25
C ILE A 94 25.96 10.24 -9.99
N ASP A 95 26.29 11.04 -11.01
CA ASP A 95 27.16 12.21 -10.88
C ASP A 95 26.58 13.27 -9.94
N VAL A 96 25.27 13.47 -9.96
CA VAL A 96 24.58 14.36 -9.02
C VAL A 96 24.56 13.76 -7.61
N LEU A 97 24.36 12.46 -7.47
CA LEU A 97 24.35 11.76 -6.18
C LEU A 97 25.73 11.69 -5.53
N ASN A 98 26.82 11.55 -6.29
CA ASN A 98 28.18 11.46 -5.74
C ASN A 98 28.68 12.76 -5.10
N LYS A 99 28.10 13.91 -5.47
CA LYS A 99 28.50 15.23 -4.95
C LYS A 99 28.01 15.46 -3.52
N ASN A 100 28.79 15.01 -2.54
CA ASN A 100 28.57 15.24 -1.11
C ASN A 100 27.18 14.82 -0.59
N THR A 101 26.72 13.62 -0.94
CA THR A 101 25.44 13.08 -0.46
C THR A 101 25.69 11.97 0.55
N LYS A 102 24.92 11.96 1.64
CA LYS A 102 24.82 10.86 2.61
C LYS A 102 23.43 10.24 2.64
N MET A 103 22.41 11.06 2.34
CA MET A 103 21.02 10.66 2.35
C MET A 103 20.31 11.21 1.13
N VAL A 104 19.44 10.39 0.54
CA VAL A 104 18.59 10.81 -0.58
C VAL A 104 17.13 10.51 -0.30
N PHE A 105 16.29 11.52 -0.50
CA PHE A 105 14.85 11.39 -0.58
C PHE A 105 14.42 11.26 -2.03
N ILE A 106 13.76 10.16 -2.38
CA ILE A 106 13.21 9.95 -3.72
C ILE A 106 11.70 10.15 -3.65
N THR A 107 11.22 11.24 -4.24
CA THR A 107 9.80 11.57 -4.26
C THR A 107 9.20 11.26 -5.62
N ALA A 108 8.14 10.45 -5.64
CA ALA A 108 7.47 10.09 -6.88
C ALA A 108 5.96 9.91 -6.70
N GLY A 109 5.20 10.45 -7.66
CA GLY A 109 3.79 10.11 -7.81
C GLY A 109 3.64 8.79 -8.56
N MET A 110 3.18 7.74 -7.88
CA MET A 110 3.03 6.41 -8.47
C MET A 110 1.76 6.32 -9.33
N GLY A 111 1.76 5.43 -10.32
CA GLY A 111 0.67 5.25 -11.28
C GLY A 111 0.85 6.01 -12.61
N GLY A 112 1.93 6.78 -12.75
CA GLY A 112 2.35 7.40 -14.01
C GLY A 112 3.29 6.52 -14.83
N GLY A 113 3.85 7.06 -15.92
CA GLY A 113 4.92 6.40 -16.67
C GLY A 113 6.29 6.66 -16.09
N THR A 114 6.67 7.94 -15.98
CA THR A 114 8.02 8.34 -15.56
C THR A 114 8.29 8.02 -14.10
N GLY A 115 7.45 8.49 -13.17
CA GLY A 115 7.66 8.28 -11.73
C GLY A 115 7.74 6.79 -11.37
N THR A 116 6.77 6.01 -11.82
CA THR A 116 6.67 4.58 -11.53
C THR A 116 7.82 3.76 -12.10
N GLY A 117 8.29 4.07 -13.31
CA GLY A 117 9.39 3.32 -13.93
C GLY A 117 10.79 3.80 -13.55
N ALA A 118 10.98 5.11 -13.40
CA ALA A 118 12.30 5.71 -13.16
C ALA A 118 12.69 5.70 -11.68
N ALA A 119 11.74 5.88 -10.75
CA ALA A 119 12.06 5.96 -9.33
C ALA A 119 12.74 4.69 -8.77
N PRO A 120 12.33 3.45 -9.13
CA PRO A 120 13.05 2.24 -8.70
C PRO A 120 14.48 2.17 -9.22
N VAL A 121 14.74 2.64 -10.44
CA VAL A 121 16.08 2.65 -11.05
C VAL A 121 17.00 3.63 -10.30
N ILE A 122 16.49 4.83 -10.01
CA ILE A 122 17.23 5.85 -9.24
C ILE A 122 17.49 5.36 -7.81
N ALA A 123 16.50 4.73 -7.17
CA ALA A 123 16.65 4.15 -5.84
C ALA A 123 17.74 3.06 -5.81
N LYS A 124 17.74 2.19 -6.83
CA LYS A 124 18.78 1.17 -6.97
C LYS A 124 20.17 1.78 -7.07
N ALA A 125 20.36 2.79 -7.91
CA ALA A 125 21.64 3.48 -8.04
C ALA A 125 22.08 4.13 -6.72
N ALA A 126 21.17 4.82 -6.02
CA ALA A 126 21.48 5.42 -4.72
C ALA A 126 21.91 4.40 -3.66
N LYS A 127 21.23 3.26 -3.59
CA LYS A 127 21.55 2.17 -2.65
C LYS A 127 22.87 1.49 -2.99
N GLU A 128 23.20 1.33 -4.28
CA GLU A 128 24.50 0.81 -4.72
C GLU A 128 25.66 1.76 -4.38
N LEU A 129 25.41 3.07 -4.30
CA LEU A 129 26.36 4.07 -3.82
C LEU A 129 26.50 4.10 -2.28
N GLY A 130 25.71 3.30 -1.55
CA GLY A 130 25.73 3.26 -0.08
C GLY A 130 25.11 4.49 0.57
N LEU A 131 24.18 5.17 -0.10
CA LEU A 131 23.43 6.29 0.46
C LEU A 131 22.20 5.78 1.22
N LEU A 132 21.87 6.42 2.34
CA LEU A 132 20.61 6.18 3.04
C LEU A 132 19.46 6.61 2.13
N THR A 133 18.71 5.63 1.60
CA THR A 133 17.74 5.85 0.53
C THR A 133 16.33 5.76 1.09
N VAL A 134 15.64 6.90 1.17
CA VAL A 134 14.25 6.99 1.64
C VAL A 134 13.35 7.36 0.47
N ALA A 135 12.36 6.53 0.15
CA ALA A 135 11.37 6.87 -0.86
C ALA A 135 10.08 7.40 -0.21
N ILE A 136 9.59 8.54 -0.72
CA ILE A 136 8.31 9.13 -0.31
C ILE A 136 7.40 9.11 -1.54
N VAL A 137 6.42 8.23 -1.54
CA VAL A 137 5.63 7.92 -2.75
C VAL A 137 4.14 8.08 -2.49
N THR A 138 3.40 8.56 -3.49
CA THR A 138 1.94 8.69 -3.39
C THR A 138 1.23 7.66 -4.23
N ILE A 139 0.18 7.05 -3.68
CA ILE A 139 -0.81 6.26 -4.42
C ILE A 139 -1.83 7.25 -5.02
N PRO A 140 -2.22 7.10 -6.30
CA PRO A 140 -3.15 8.01 -6.96
C PRO A 140 -4.56 7.95 -6.36
N PHE A 141 -5.38 8.97 -6.63
CA PHE A 141 -6.78 8.97 -6.20
C PHE A 141 -7.59 7.89 -6.95
N ARG A 142 -8.66 7.37 -6.34
CA ARG A 142 -9.51 6.36 -7.00
C ARG A 142 -10.11 6.83 -8.33
N PHE A 143 -10.42 8.11 -8.44
CA PHE A 143 -10.98 8.69 -9.67
C PHE A 143 -9.99 8.71 -10.84
N GLU A 144 -8.69 8.56 -10.60
CA GLU A 144 -7.67 8.53 -11.67
C GLU A 144 -7.69 7.21 -12.46
N GLY A 145 -8.39 6.20 -11.93
CA GLY A 145 -8.70 4.94 -12.60
C GLY A 145 -7.82 3.76 -12.15
N ASP A 146 -8.41 2.57 -12.19
CA ASP A 146 -7.81 1.31 -11.72
C ASP A 146 -6.46 0.99 -12.39
N LYS A 147 -6.29 1.39 -13.66
CA LYS A 147 -5.03 1.17 -14.38
C LYS A 147 -3.85 1.86 -13.69
N ARG A 148 -4.03 3.11 -13.23
CA ARG A 148 -2.97 3.87 -12.53
C ARG A 148 -2.71 3.29 -11.14
N ILE A 149 -3.75 2.83 -10.45
CA ILE A 149 -3.60 2.18 -9.13
C ILE A 149 -2.78 0.89 -9.25
N ASN A 150 -3.09 0.04 -10.23
CA ASN A 150 -2.34 -1.21 -10.44
C ASN A 150 -0.87 -0.93 -10.79
N GLN A 151 -0.62 0.04 -11.68
CA GLN A 151 0.74 0.50 -12.00
C GLN A 151 1.47 1.03 -10.75
N ALA A 152 0.75 1.75 -9.88
CA ALA A 152 1.32 2.27 -8.64
C ALA A 152 1.75 1.15 -7.70
N ILE A 153 0.90 0.15 -7.49
CA ILE A 153 1.21 -1.02 -6.65
C ILE A 153 2.41 -1.78 -7.20
N GLU A 154 2.48 -2.01 -8.52
CA GLU A 154 3.63 -2.65 -9.15
C GLU A 154 4.93 -1.86 -8.92
N GLY A 155 4.92 -0.55 -9.12
CA GLY A 155 6.09 0.31 -8.88
C GLY A 155 6.50 0.40 -7.41
N ILE A 156 5.54 0.40 -6.49
CA ILE A 156 5.78 0.37 -5.04
C ILE A 156 6.50 -0.94 -4.65
N ASN A 157 6.03 -2.08 -5.14
CA ASN A 157 6.69 -3.37 -4.92
C ASN A 157 8.10 -3.46 -5.57
N GLU A 158 8.36 -2.70 -6.63
CA GLU A 158 9.69 -2.64 -7.24
C GLU A 158 10.64 -1.76 -6.43
N ILE A 159 10.22 -0.54 -6.06
CA ILE A 159 11.07 0.41 -5.32
C ILE A 159 11.39 -0.06 -3.90
N GLU A 160 10.46 -0.77 -3.23
CA GLU A 160 10.65 -1.30 -1.87
C GLU A 160 11.93 -2.13 -1.74
N LYS A 161 12.31 -2.87 -2.79
CA LYS A 161 13.53 -3.70 -2.82
C LYS A 161 14.82 -2.87 -2.76
N TYR A 162 14.76 -1.64 -3.25
CA TYR A 162 15.91 -0.77 -3.49
C TYR A 162 15.98 0.42 -2.55
N VAL A 163 15.12 0.49 -1.54
CA VAL A 163 15.15 1.55 -0.52
C VAL A 163 15.44 0.96 0.85
N ASP A 164 15.79 1.81 1.80
CA ASP A 164 15.94 1.46 3.21
C ASP A 164 14.63 1.69 3.96
N SER A 165 13.95 2.79 3.64
CA SER A 165 12.65 3.17 4.18
C SER A 165 11.71 3.64 3.05
N LEU A 166 10.45 3.23 3.12
CA LEU A 166 9.42 3.55 2.13
C LEU A 166 8.20 4.18 2.82
N LEU A 167 8.06 5.49 2.69
CA LEU A 167 6.88 6.22 3.15
C LEU A 167 5.83 6.23 2.04
N VAL A 168 4.70 5.58 2.29
CA VAL A 168 3.59 5.48 1.33
C VAL A 168 2.44 6.38 1.77
N ILE A 169 2.08 7.34 0.93
CA ILE A 169 0.96 8.27 1.16
C ILE A 169 -0.21 7.88 0.26
N ASN A 170 -1.36 7.61 0.87
CA ASN A 170 -2.58 7.27 0.13
C ASN A 170 -3.43 8.53 -0.14
N ASN A 171 -3.46 8.98 -1.40
CA ASN A 171 -4.22 10.18 -1.75
C ASN A 171 -5.74 10.02 -1.56
N GLU A 172 -6.27 8.79 -1.58
CA GLU A 172 -7.69 8.58 -1.29
C GLU A 172 -8.04 8.94 0.17
N ARG A 173 -7.10 8.77 1.10
CA ARG A 173 -7.32 9.16 2.50
C ARG A 173 -7.26 10.66 2.69
N LEU A 174 -6.40 11.34 1.94
CA LEU A 174 -6.38 12.81 1.91
C LEU A 174 -7.75 13.38 1.53
N ARG A 175 -8.45 12.72 0.60
CA ARG A 175 -9.82 13.10 0.22
C ARG A 175 -10.83 12.93 1.36
N GLN A 176 -10.67 11.92 2.22
CA GLN A 176 -11.55 11.73 3.38
C GLN A 176 -11.36 12.84 4.41
N VAL A 177 -10.11 13.28 4.63
CA VAL A 177 -9.77 14.34 5.60
C VAL A 177 -10.28 15.69 5.14
N CYS A 178 -10.07 16.03 3.86
CA CYS A 178 -10.34 17.38 3.36
C CYS A 178 -11.75 17.55 2.78
N GLY A 179 -12.53 16.48 2.65
CA GLY A 179 -13.87 16.52 2.08
C GLY A 179 -13.90 16.90 0.60
N ASN A 180 -14.81 17.79 0.22
CA ASN A 180 -15.04 18.18 -1.17
C ASN A 180 -14.12 19.34 -1.61
N LEU A 181 -12.82 19.09 -1.69
CA LEU A 181 -11.85 20.04 -2.26
C LEU A 181 -11.98 20.15 -3.77
N LYS A 182 -11.54 21.29 -4.34
CA LYS A 182 -11.33 21.39 -5.77
C LYS A 182 -10.18 20.49 -6.20
N PHE A 183 -10.21 20.07 -7.46
CA PHE A 183 -9.17 19.21 -8.04
C PHE A 183 -7.74 19.72 -7.80
N SER A 184 -7.47 21.01 -8.09
CA SER A 184 -6.14 21.61 -7.89
C SER A 184 -5.73 21.67 -6.42
N GLU A 185 -6.68 21.92 -5.52
CA GLU A 185 -6.45 22.00 -4.08
C GLU A 185 -6.12 20.61 -3.51
N ALA A 186 -6.75 19.55 -4.02
CA ALA A 186 -6.47 18.17 -3.59
C ALA A 186 -5.03 17.73 -3.91
N PHE A 187 -4.52 18.03 -5.11
CA PHE A 187 -3.12 17.74 -5.45
C PHE A 187 -2.14 18.63 -4.69
N SER A 188 -2.47 19.91 -4.51
CA SER A 188 -1.66 20.81 -3.68
C SER A 188 -1.59 20.33 -2.23
N TYR A 189 -2.65 19.73 -1.70
CA TYR A 189 -2.65 19.15 -0.37
C TYR A 189 -1.77 17.90 -0.29
N ALA A 190 -1.79 17.03 -1.32
CA ALA A 190 -0.87 15.91 -1.42
C ALA A 190 0.60 16.38 -1.48
N ASP A 191 0.89 17.42 -2.28
CA ASP A 191 2.22 18.04 -2.35
C ASP A 191 2.64 18.64 -0.99
N ASN A 192 1.68 19.16 -0.22
CA ASN A 192 1.94 19.66 1.14
C ASN A 192 2.28 18.53 2.10
N VAL A 193 1.55 17.40 2.05
CA VAL A 193 1.84 16.22 2.89
C VAL A 193 3.24 15.67 2.58
N LEU A 194 3.59 15.57 1.29
CA LEU A 194 4.94 15.18 0.87
C LEU A 194 6.00 16.14 1.38
N ALA A 195 5.73 17.45 1.28
CA ALA A 195 6.64 18.48 1.77
C ALA A 195 6.83 18.40 3.29
N THR A 196 5.75 18.20 4.05
CA THR A 196 5.83 18.04 5.51
C THR A 196 6.58 16.78 5.89
N ALA A 197 6.42 15.67 5.15
CA ALA A 197 7.19 14.44 5.36
C ALA A 197 8.70 14.67 5.19
N ALA A 198 9.08 15.23 4.03
CA ALA A 198 10.47 15.52 3.73
C ALA A 198 11.08 16.55 4.69
N LYS A 199 10.33 17.62 4.99
CA LYS A 199 10.70 18.65 5.98
C LYS A 199 10.92 18.03 7.36
N GLY A 200 9.98 17.19 7.82
CA GLY A 200 10.04 16.57 9.13
C GLY A 200 11.27 15.70 9.35
N ILE A 201 11.67 14.91 8.35
CA ILE A 201 12.89 14.09 8.46
C ILE A 201 14.15 14.93 8.27
N ALA A 202 14.17 15.83 7.28
CA ALA A 202 15.35 16.64 6.98
C ALA A 202 15.71 17.59 8.13
N GLU A 203 14.72 18.30 8.70
CA GLU A 203 14.97 19.31 9.73
C GLU A 203 15.45 18.71 11.06
N ILE A 204 15.07 17.46 11.40
CA ILE A 204 15.63 16.75 12.56
C ILE A 204 17.16 16.65 12.46
N ILE A 205 17.70 16.52 11.25
CA ILE A 205 19.13 16.33 10.99
C ILE A 205 19.83 17.68 10.78
N THR A 206 19.22 18.57 9.99
CA THR A 206 19.90 19.75 9.46
C THR A 206 19.74 20.99 10.30
N VAL A 207 18.60 21.15 10.97
CA VAL A 207 18.33 22.34 11.77
C VAL A 207 18.90 22.10 13.17
N PRO A 208 19.84 22.94 13.62
CA PRO A 208 20.36 22.81 14.97
C PRO A 208 19.24 23.15 15.97
N GLY A 209 18.79 22.14 16.71
CA GLY A 209 17.92 22.26 17.87
C GLY A 209 18.73 22.37 19.17
N TYR A 210 18.03 22.34 20.31
CA TYR A 210 18.69 22.27 21.62
C TYR A 210 19.38 20.92 21.85
N ILE A 211 18.81 19.87 21.28
CA ILE A 211 19.36 18.52 21.24
C ILE A 211 19.39 18.14 19.77
N ASN A 212 20.59 18.14 19.20
CA ASN A 212 20.78 17.71 17.83
C ASN A 212 20.79 16.19 17.79
N VAL A 213 19.92 15.62 16.97
CA VAL A 213 20.00 14.22 16.60
C VAL A 213 21.13 14.09 15.59
N ASP A 214 22.02 13.12 15.78
CA ASP A 214 23.08 12.88 14.82
C ASP A 214 22.57 12.08 13.61
N PHE A 215 23.33 12.11 12.50
CA PHE A 215 22.94 11.35 11.31
C PHE A 215 22.92 9.84 11.57
N ALA A 216 23.75 9.34 12.48
CA ALA A 216 23.89 7.91 12.75
C ALA A 216 22.66 7.35 13.48
N ASP A 217 22.04 8.13 14.36
CA ASP A 217 20.79 7.82 15.03
C ASP A 217 19.66 7.70 13.99
N VAL A 218 19.54 8.69 13.10
CA VAL A 218 18.53 8.65 12.03
C VAL A 218 18.78 7.50 11.05
N GLU A 219 20.04 7.26 10.68
CA GLU A 219 20.44 6.11 9.86
C GLU A 219 20.05 4.79 10.52
N THR A 220 20.25 4.64 11.84
CA THR A 220 19.91 3.42 12.57
C THR A 220 18.41 3.14 12.54
N VAL A 221 17.57 4.17 12.63
CA VAL A 221 16.11 4.01 12.63
C VAL A 221 15.53 3.81 11.23
N LEU A 222 16.04 4.51 10.22
CA LEU A 222 15.52 4.43 8.85
C LEU A 222 16.16 3.30 8.03
N SER A 223 17.35 2.82 8.40
CA SER A 223 18.02 1.74 7.70
C SER A 223 17.23 0.43 7.81
N LYS A 224 16.82 -0.12 6.66
CA LYS A 224 16.06 -1.38 6.55
C LYS A 224 14.77 -1.37 7.36
N SER A 225 14.18 -0.20 7.57
CA SER A 225 12.94 -0.05 8.33
C SER A 225 11.70 -0.52 7.56
N GLY A 226 11.84 -0.73 6.25
CA GLY A 226 10.74 -1.13 5.37
C GLY A 226 9.72 -0.02 5.21
N VAL A 227 8.44 -0.35 5.32
CA VAL A 227 7.35 0.61 5.17
C VAL A 227 7.25 1.53 6.38
N ALA A 228 7.12 2.83 6.12
CA ALA A 228 6.91 3.88 7.10
C ALA A 228 5.52 4.51 6.95
N LEU A 229 4.96 4.98 8.07
CA LEU A 229 3.71 5.74 8.13
C LEU A 229 3.98 7.08 8.81
N MET A 230 3.21 8.10 8.46
CA MET A 230 3.37 9.45 8.96
C MET A 230 2.06 9.99 9.51
N GLY A 231 2.13 10.70 10.64
CA GLY A 231 1.02 11.42 11.24
C GLY A 231 1.45 12.83 11.64
N THR A 232 0.56 13.80 11.50
CA THR A 232 0.82 15.21 11.85
C THR A 232 -0.34 15.79 12.63
N GLY A 233 -0.04 16.57 13.67
CA GLY A 233 -1.05 17.26 14.46
C GLY A 233 -0.57 18.64 14.91
N MET A 234 -1.50 19.58 15.04
CA MET A 234 -1.21 20.97 15.40
C MET A 234 -2.19 21.44 16.47
N ALA A 235 -1.68 22.03 17.55
CA ALA A 235 -2.53 22.53 18.62
C ALA A 235 -1.97 23.80 19.27
N GLU A 236 -2.87 24.53 19.94
CA GLU A 236 -2.60 25.75 20.70
C GLU A 236 -3.32 25.72 22.06
N GLY A 237 -2.90 26.62 22.95
CA GLY A 237 -3.49 26.81 24.28
C GLY A 237 -3.03 25.78 25.32
N GLU A 238 -3.85 25.59 26.36
CA GLU A 238 -3.58 24.63 27.43
C GLU A 238 -3.61 23.19 26.92
N ASN A 239 -2.69 22.36 27.39
CA ASN A 239 -2.47 20.98 26.97
C ASN A 239 -2.25 20.84 25.45
N ARG A 240 -1.63 21.85 24.82
CA ARG A 240 -1.32 21.83 23.38
C ARG A 240 -0.49 20.61 22.98
N ALA A 241 0.46 20.19 23.82
CA ALA A 241 1.31 19.02 23.57
C ALA A 241 0.49 17.74 23.39
N ILE A 242 -0.33 17.38 24.38
CA ILE A 242 -1.21 16.20 24.33
C ILE A 242 -2.18 16.28 23.15
N LYS A 243 -2.83 17.44 22.94
CA LYS A 243 -3.78 17.62 21.83
C LYS A 243 -3.11 17.44 20.47
N ALA A 244 -1.91 17.96 20.28
CA ALA A 244 -1.17 17.82 19.03
C ALA A 244 -0.75 16.36 18.78
N VAL A 245 -0.32 15.62 19.81
CA VAL A 245 0.01 14.19 19.68
C VAL A 245 -1.23 13.36 19.36
N GLN A 246 -2.35 13.62 20.05
CA GLN A 246 -3.61 12.93 19.78
C GLN A 246 -4.06 13.14 18.33
N GLN A 247 -3.95 14.36 17.81
CA GLN A 247 -4.23 14.63 16.41
C GLN A 247 -3.23 13.96 15.45
N ALA A 248 -1.95 13.91 15.81
CA ALA A 248 -0.94 13.25 14.99
C ALA A 248 -1.18 11.75 14.89
N LEU A 249 -1.56 11.09 15.99
CA LEU A 249 -1.87 9.66 16.03
C LEU A 249 -3.23 9.33 15.41
N ALA A 250 -4.21 10.22 15.54
CA ALA A 250 -5.50 10.11 14.85
C ALA A 250 -5.47 10.59 13.40
N SER A 251 -4.30 10.97 12.87
CA SER A 251 -4.15 11.44 11.50
C SER A 251 -4.44 10.30 10.53
N PRO A 252 -5.31 10.46 9.52
CA PRO A 252 -5.66 9.40 8.57
C PRO A 252 -4.48 8.86 7.73
N LEU A 253 -3.34 9.55 7.77
CA LEU A 253 -2.08 9.11 7.16
C LEU A 253 -1.35 8.04 8.00
N LEU A 254 -1.69 7.96 9.28
CA LEU A 254 -1.28 6.94 10.23
C LEU A 254 -2.47 5.97 10.35
N ASN A 255 -2.30 4.70 9.98
CA ASN A 255 -3.41 3.74 9.92
C ASN A 255 -4.12 3.58 11.28
N ASP A 256 -5.46 3.64 11.29
CA ASP A 256 -6.34 3.56 12.50
C ASP A 256 -6.18 2.30 13.38
N ASN A 257 -5.36 1.30 13.01
CA ASN A 257 -5.31 0.03 13.76
C ASN A 257 -3.92 -0.56 14.05
N ASP A 258 -2.81 -0.02 13.53
CA ASP A 258 -1.53 -0.77 13.50
C ASP A 258 -0.27 -0.02 13.97
N ILE A 259 -0.37 1.11 14.69
CA ILE A 259 0.80 1.71 15.36
C ILE A 259 1.41 0.73 16.39
N LYS A 260 0.59 -0.20 16.89
CA LYS A 260 1.00 -1.19 17.88
C LYS A 260 2.07 -2.12 17.32
N GLY A 261 3.19 -2.19 18.03
CA GLY A 261 4.35 -2.99 17.61
C GLY A 261 5.29 -2.30 16.62
N THR A 262 5.21 -0.97 16.50
CA THR A 262 6.26 -0.16 15.85
C THR A 262 7.60 -0.40 16.57
N GLU A 263 8.65 -0.71 15.82
CA GLU A 263 9.99 -0.93 16.39
C GLU A 263 10.74 0.39 16.59
N ASN A 264 10.60 1.32 15.64
CA ASN A 264 11.29 2.60 15.68
C ASN A 264 10.38 3.77 15.27
N MET A 265 10.55 4.90 15.93
CA MET A 265 9.73 6.08 15.70
C MET A 265 10.58 7.36 15.69
N LEU A 266 10.35 8.23 14.71
CA LEU A 266 10.86 9.59 14.71
C LEU A 266 9.74 10.55 15.13
N LEU A 267 10.06 11.45 16.05
CA LEU A 267 9.17 12.47 16.55
C LEU A 267 9.80 13.84 16.28
N ASN A 268 9.25 14.61 15.33
CA ASN A 268 9.64 15.99 15.13
C ASN A 268 8.65 16.90 15.86
N ILE A 269 9.16 17.70 16.80
CA ILE A 269 8.37 18.68 17.54
C ILE A 269 8.80 20.07 17.09
N THR A 270 7.92 20.77 16.37
CA THR A 270 8.16 22.15 15.96
C THR A 270 7.30 23.10 16.78
N PHE A 271 7.92 24.12 17.37
CA PHE A 271 7.23 25.16 18.14
C PHE A 271 7.47 26.54 17.53
N GLY A 272 6.52 27.45 17.77
CA GLY A 272 6.64 28.85 17.38
C GLY A 272 7.34 29.70 18.44
N SER A 273 6.77 30.86 18.72
CA SER A 273 7.21 31.85 19.71
C SER A 273 7.25 31.30 21.15
N ASN A 274 6.35 30.38 21.48
CA ASN A 274 6.28 29.78 22.80
C ASN A 274 6.96 28.41 22.80
N GLU A 275 8.14 28.35 23.40
CA GLU A 275 8.98 27.15 23.51
C GLU A 275 8.26 25.99 24.20
N ILE A 276 8.60 24.77 23.81
CA ILE A 276 8.07 23.56 24.46
C ILE A 276 8.75 23.37 25.83
N THR A 277 7.95 23.01 26.85
CA THR A 277 8.46 22.70 28.18
C THR A 277 8.88 21.23 28.34
N MET A 278 9.71 20.93 29.33
CA MET A 278 10.10 19.54 29.62
C MET A 278 8.92 18.65 30.03
N ASP A 279 7.95 19.22 30.75
CA ASP A 279 6.72 18.50 31.12
C ASP A 279 5.89 18.14 29.88
N GLU A 280 5.77 19.09 28.93
CA GLU A 280 5.11 18.83 27.64
C GLU A 280 5.82 17.72 26.83
N ILE A 281 7.16 17.69 26.81
CA ILE A 281 7.91 16.60 26.15
C ILE A 281 7.64 15.26 26.84
N GLY A 282 7.62 15.24 28.17
CA GLY A 282 7.31 14.04 28.96
C GLY A 282 5.92 13.50 28.66
N GLU A 283 4.91 14.37 28.65
CA GLU A 283 3.53 14.03 28.30
C GLU A 283 3.41 13.42 26.89
N ILE A 284 4.12 13.99 25.91
CA ILE A 284 4.15 13.47 24.54
C ILE A 284 4.74 12.06 24.51
N ALA A 285 5.91 11.87 25.12
CA ALA A 285 6.61 10.59 25.13
C ALA A 285 5.79 9.50 25.83
N ASP A 286 5.19 9.82 26.98
CA ASP A 286 4.36 8.90 27.75
C ASP A 286 3.10 8.51 26.97
N TYR A 287 2.44 9.49 26.32
CA TYR A 287 1.26 9.23 25.51
C TYR A 287 1.60 8.28 24.35
N VAL A 288 2.67 8.55 23.62
CA VAL A 288 3.04 7.70 22.47
C VAL A 288 3.44 6.29 22.92
N ASN A 289 4.22 6.16 24.01
CA ASN A 289 4.56 4.84 24.57
C ASN A 289 3.31 4.04 24.98
N SER A 290 2.29 4.71 25.52
CA SER A 290 1.04 4.05 25.91
C SER A 290 0.24 3.50 24.71
N GLU A 291 0.23 4.22 23.58
CA GLU A 291 -0.50 3.85 22.37
C GLU A 291 0.21 2.74 21.56
N VAL A 292 1.53 2.80 21.47
CA VAL A 292 2.34 1.79 20.77
C VAL A 292 2.29 0.44 21.51
N GLY A 293 2.14 0.45 22.84
CA GLY A 293 2.02 -0.76 23.66
C GLY A 293 3.32 -1.58 23.79
N SER A 294 4.40 -1.11 23.20
CA SER A 294 5.78 -1.59 23.38
C SER A 294 6.68 -0.42 23.73
N SER A 295 7.97 -0.66 24.00
CA SER A 295 8.99 0.39 24.13
C SER A 295 9.71 0.54 22.78
N PRO A 296 9.16 1.32 21.82
CA PRO A 296 9.85 1.59 20.56
C PRO A 296 11.15 2.37 20.81
N ASN A 297 12.10 2.26 19.90
CA ASN A 297 13.23 3.18 19.85
C ASN A 297 12.71 4.53 19.33
N ILE A 298 12.62 5.53 20.21
CA ILE A 298 12.10 6.86 19.87
C ILE A 298 13.27 7.83 19.71
N ILE A 299 13.42 8.35 18.50
CA ILE A 299 14.26 9.51 18.23
C ILE A 299 13.36 10.73 18.18
N TRP A 300 13.72 11.77 18.92
CA TRP A 300 12.97 13.02 18.92
C TRP A 300 13.87 14.19 18.57
N GLY A 301 13.36 15.07 17.73
CA GLY A 301 13.99 16.33 17.33
C GLY A 301 13.11 17.50 17.70
N THR A 302 13.73 18.65 17.92
CA THR A 302 13.04 19.91 18.18
C THR A 302 13.38 20.92 17.10
N GLY A 303 12.39 21.66 16.64
CA GLY A 303 12.55 22.71 15.63
C GLY A 303 11.81 23.98 16.03
N TYR A 304 12.34 25.12 15.59
CA TYR A 304 11.69 26.41 15.74
C TYR A 304 11.19 26.90 14.38
N ASP A 305 9.90 27.22 14.29
CA ASP A 305 9.28 27.84 13.11
C ASP A 305 8.45 29.06 13.53
N GLU A 306 8.95 30.25 13.20
CA GLU A 306 8.30 31.53 13.50
C GLU A 306 6.87 31.61 12.96
N LYS A 307 6.55 30.87 11.88
CA LYS A 307 5.21 30.85 11.27
C LYS A 307 4.14 30.21 12.16
N LEU A 308 4.53 29.41 13.16
CA LEU A 308 3.60 28.72 14.05
C LEU A 308 3.00 29.62 15.14
N GLY A 309 3.54 30.82 15.39
CA GLY A 309 2.99 31.71 16.42
C GLY A 309 3.03 31.07 17.81
N GLU A 310 1.89 30.77 18.42
CA GLU A 310 1.82 30.08 19.73
C GLU A 310 1.59 28.56 19.62
N GLN A 311 1.43 28.06 18.39
CA GLN A 311 1.12 26.66 18.13
C GLN A 311 2.34 25.75 18.28
N ILE A 312 2.04 24.48 18.57
CA ILE A 312 2.97 23.37 18.45
C ILE A 312 2.51 22.44 17.32
N SER A 313 3.46 22.00 16.51
CA SER A 313 3.25 21.04 15.41
C SER A 313 4.08 19.80 15.70
N ILE A 314 3.42 18.65 15.78
CA ILE A 314 4.07 17.36 16.04
C ILE A 314 3.91 16.49 14.82
N THR A 315 5.04 15.99 14.31
CA THR A 315 5.09 15.02 13.22
C THR A 315 5.67 13.72 13.74
N ILE A 316 4.91 12.63 13.57
CA ILE A 316 5.28 11.29 13.98
C ILE A 316 5.55 10.47 12.71
N ILE A 317 6.68 9.80 12.66
CA ILE A 317 7.03 8.86 11.60
C ILE A 317 7.33 7.52 12.25
N ALA A 318 6.41 6.58 12.06
CA ALA A 318 6.52 5.23 12.61
C ALA A 318 7.07 4.29 11.53
N THR A 319 8.01 3.43 11.91
CA THR A 319 8.71 2.51 11.01
C THR A 319 8.91 1.13 11.65
N GLY A 320 9.24 0.11 10.84
CA GLY A 320 9.42 -1.25 11.34
C GLY A 320 8.11 -2.05 11.43
N PHE A 321 7.11 -1.70 10.63
CA PHE A 321 5.91 -2.53 10.52
C PHE A 321 6.21 -3.81 9.72
N LYS A 322 5.66 -4.95 10.16
CA LYS A 322 5.77 -6.22 9.40
C LYS A 322 5.05 -6.06 8.05
N SER A 323 5.62 -6.56 6.94
CA SER A 323 5.25 -6.32 5.52
C SER A 323 3.77 -6.48 5.09
N ASN A 324 2.84 -6.87 5.98
CA ASN A 324 1.40 -6.95 5.69
C ASN A 324 0.59 -5.71 6.13
N SER A 325 1.26 -4.64 6.57
CA SER A 325 0.68 -3.50 7.31
C SER A 325 0.13 -2.35 6.43
N ILE A 326 0.17 -2.49 5.10
CA ILE A 326 -0.73 -1.73 4.23
C ILE A 326 -1.72 -2.70 3.58
N PRO A 327 -2.80 -3.09 4.29
CA PRO A 327 -3.84 -3.96 3.75
C PRO A 327 -4.43 -3.44 2.43
N GLU A 328 -4.39 -2.12 2.20
CA GLU A 328 -4.94 -1.47 1.00
C GLU A 328 -4.11 -1.71 -0.26
N LEU A 329 -2.79 -1.90 -0.14
CA LEU A 329 -1.91 -2.26 -1.26
C LEU A 329 -2.13 -3.72 -1.70
N TYR A 330 -2.52 -4.59 -0.75
CA TYR A 330 -2.67 -6.03 -0.93
C TYR A 330 -4.09 -6.54 -0.72
N ALA A 331 -5.10 -5.66 -0.71
CA ALA A 331 -6.50 -6.02 -0.72
C ALA A 331 -6.81 -6.65 -2.08
N LYS A 332 -6.32 -7.88 -2.24
CA LYS A 332 -6.62 -8.78 -3.33
C LYS A 332 -8.13 -8.78 -3.40
N LYS A 333 -8.65 -8.26 -4.51
CA LYS A 333 -10.06 -8.40 -4.89
C LYS A 333 -10.41 -9.85 -4.61
N THR A 334 -11.08 -10.13 -3.49
CA THR A 334 -11.51 -11.49 -3.18
C THR A 334 -12.25 -11.94 -4.40
N GLU A 335 -11.70 -12.92 -5.12
CA GLU A 335 -12.38 -13.50 -6.27
C GLU A 335 -13.76 -13.88 -5.75
N LYS A 336 -14.79 -13.22 -6.27
CA LYS A 336 -16.15 -13.54 -5.87
C LYS A 336 -16.35 -14.98 -6.30
N THR A 337 -16.30 -15.90 -5.35
CA THR A 337 -16.63 -17.29 -5.60
C THR A 337 -18.10 -17.30 -5.98
N THR A 338 -18.40 -17.34 -7.27
CA THR A 338 -19.76 -17.55 -7.75
C THR A 338 -20.11 -18.99 -7.41
N ILE A 339 -20.72 -19.18 -6.24
CA ILE A 339 -21.33 -20.46 -5.89
C ILE A 339 -22.62 -20.52 -6.71
N THR A 340 -22.61 -21.27 -7.81
CA THR A 340 -23.85 -21.68 -8.45
C THR A 340 -24.61 -22.54 -7.44
N LEU A 341 -25.74 -22.04 -6.96
CA LEU A 341 -26.67 -22.82 -6.14
C LEU A 341 -27.07 -24.07 -6.94
N LEU A 342 -26.61 -25.23 -6.49
CA LEU A 342 -27.13 -26.50 -6.98
C LEU A 342 -28.58 -26.61 -6.50
N ASP A 343 -29.48 -26.62 -7.47
CA ASP A 343 -30.92 -26.81 -7.29
C ASP A 343 -31.13 -28.11 -6.51
N SER A 344 -31.51 -27.95 -5.24
CA SER A 344 -31.68 -29.07 -4.33
C SER A 344 -33.02 -29.74 -4.60
N GLY A 345 -32.98 -30.76 -5.47
CA GLY A 345 -33.86 -31.92 -5.38
C GLY A 345 -35.21 -31.83 -6.09
N THR A 346 -35.23 -32.20 -7.36
CA THR A 346 -36.36 -32.99 -7.90
C THR A 346 -35.94 -34.43 -8.12
N ILE A 347 -36.37 -35.24 -7.17
CA ILE A 347 -36.55 -36.70 -7.14
C ILE A 347 -36.58 -37.32 -8.56
N GLU A 348 -35.67 -38.26 -8.80
CA GLU A 348 -35.72 -39.18 -9.94
C GLU A 348 -37.03 -39.98 -9.91
N ARG A 349 -38.00 -39.59 -10.76
CA ARG A 349 -39.09 -40.49 -11.15
C ARG A 349 -38.61 -41.38 -12.29
N LYS A 350 -38.55 -42.69 -12.00
CA LYS A 350 -38.22 -43.79 -12.93
C LYS A 350 -38.94 -43.63 -14.27
N LYS A 351 -38.19 -43.79 -15.36
CA LYS A 351 -38.71 -43.89 -16.73
C LYS A 351 -39.50 -45.18 -16.92
N SER A 352 -40.70 -45.05 -17.46
CA SER A 352 -41.42 -46.10 -18.20
C SER A 352 -41.80 -45.56 -19.58
N PRO A 353 -41.79 -46.38 -20.65
CA PRO A 353 -41.79 -45.91 -22.03
C PRO A 353 -43.19 -45.92 -22.64
N VAL A 354 -43.61 -44.89 -23.40
CA VAL A 354 -44.68 -45.04 -24.41
C VAL A 354 -44.45 -44.12 -25.62
N MET A 355 -44.72 -44.74 -26.77
CA MET A 355 -44.71 -44.33 -28.18
C MET A 355 -45.13 -42.89 -28.57
N LYS A 356 -44.51 -42.44 -29.67
CA LYS A 356 -44.87 -41.28 -30.51
C LYS A 356 -46.26 -41.43 -31.15
N PHE A 357 -46.99 -40.32 -31.25
CA PHE A 357 -47.95 -40.08 -32.34
C PHE A 357 -47.94 -38.60 -32.77
N GLU A 358 -47.97 -38.39 -34.08
CA GLU A 358 -48.01 -37.10 -34.79
C GLU A 358 -49.33 -36.35 -34.57
N LYS A 359 -49.28 -35.01 -34.68
CA LYS A 359 -50.47 -34.17 -34.86
C LYS A 359 -50.22 -33.09 -35.91
N GLU A 360 -51.00 -33.16 -36.99
CA GLU A 360 -51.54 -32.00 -37.72
C GLU A 360 -53.03 -31.84 -37.34
N PRO A 361 -53.77 -30.84 -37.86
CA PRO A 361 -53.59 -29.40 -37.72
C PRO A 361 -54.88 -28.74 -37.18
N ILE A 362 -54.84 -27.46 -36.79
CA ILE A 362 -56.08 -26.64 -36.72
C ILE A 362 -55.80 -25.25 -37.31
N ILE A 363 -56.51 -24.94 -38.39
CA ILE A 363 -56.78 -23.60 -38.92
C ILE A 363 -58.31 -23.42 -38.92
N GLN A 364 -58.78 -22.20 -38.62
CA GLN A 364 -59.82 -21.39 -39.32
C GLN A 364 -60.36 -20.32 -38.33
N LYS A 365 -60.62 -19.05 -38.66
CA LYS A 365 -60.80 -18.37 -39.96
C LYS A 365 -60.86 -16.83 -39.80
N ASP A 366 -60.51 -16.14 -40.88
CA ASP A 366 -61.05 -14.88 -41.46
C ASP A 366 -61.10 -13.59 -40.60
N SER A 367 -60.86 -12.36 -41.10
CA SER A 367 -60.66 -11.81 -42.45
C SER A 367 -60.19 -10.34 -42.34
N SER A 368 -59.36 -9.91 -43.30
CA SER A 368 -59.17 -8.53 -43.80
C SER A 368 -58.89 -7.39 -42.81
N LEU A 369 -57.68 -6.81 -42.88
CA LEU A 369 -57.43 -5.39 -43.20
C LEU A 369 -55.92 -5.09 -43.16
N ASP A 370 -55.46 -4.46 -44.23
CA ASP A 370 -54.11 -3.90 -44.42
C ASP A 370 -53.74 -2.93 -43.29
N PHE A 371 -52.50 -2.99 -42.79
CA PHE A 371 -51.69 -1.79 -42.56
C PHE A 371 -50.20 -2.13 -42.53
N SER A 372 -49.47 -1.54 -43.48
CA SER A 372 -48.02 -1.62 -43.61
C SER A 372 -47.30 -0.83 -42.52
N GLN A 373 -46.29 -1.41 -41.86
CA GLN A 373 -45.10 -0.64 -41.51
C GLN A 373 -43.85 -1.52 -41.43
N ARG A 374 -42.83 -1.08 -42.17
CA ARG A 374 -41.52 -1.69 -42.36
C ARG A 374 -40.63 -1.44 -41.14
N THR A 375 -39.84 -2.44 -40.75
CA THR A 375 -38.51 -2.22 -40.14
C THR A 375 -37.51 -3.19 -40.77
N LEU A 376 -36.37 -2.63 -41.18
CA LEU A 376 -35.28 -3.28 -41.91
C LEU A 376 -34.37 -4.09 -40.97
N ASP A 377 -34.02 -5.30 -41.40
CA ASP A 377 -32.96 -6.13 -40.81
C ASP A 377 -31.57 -5.72 -41.31
N PHE A 378 -30.56 -5.85 -40.45
CA PHE A 378 -29.15 -5.76 -40.80
C PHE A 378 -28.41 -7.06 -40.43
N ASP A 379 -27.91 -7.73 -41.48
CA ASP A 379 -27.11 -8.95 -41.49
C ASP A 379 -25.67 -8.74 -40.94
N ILE A 380 -25.15 -9.71 -40.18
CA ILE A 380 -23.71 -9.92 -40.02
C ILE A 380 -23.36 -11.37 -40.41
N ARG A 381 -22.67 -11.50 -41.54
CA ARG A 381 -22.14 -12.73 -42.12
C ARG A 381 -20.90 -13.23 -41.36
N SER A 382 -20.85 -14.52 -41.04
CA SER A 382 -19.64 -15.24 -40.68
C SER A 382 -19.13 -16.07 -41.86
N THR A 383 -18.00 -15.70 -42.45
CA THR A 383 -17.25 -16.50 -43.43
C THR A 383 -16.22 -17.37 -42.71
N ARG A 384 -16.34 -18.70 -42.83
CA ARG A 384 -15.28 -19.68 -42.55
C ARG A 384 -14.76 -20.21 -43.89
N GLU A 385 -13.50 -19.95 -44.19
CA GLU A 385 -12.75 -20.68 -45.22
C GLU A 385 -11.68 -21.56 -44.57
N LYS A 386 -11.51 -22.74 -45.17
CA LYS A 386 -10.55 -23.78 -44.79
C LYS A 386 -9.22 -23.50 -45.46
N ASP A 387 -8.11 -23.73 -44.76
CA ASP A 387 -6.83 -24.01 -45.41
C ASP A 387 -6.11 -25.18 -44.74
N SER A 388 -5.68 -26.10 -45.61
CA SER A 388 -4.88 -27.30 -45.37
C SER A 388 -3.39 -26.97 -45.41
N PHE A 389 -2.58 -27.52 -44.49
CA PHE A 389 -1.12 -27.45 -44.57
C PHE A 389 -0.45 -28.82 -44.64
N ILE A 390 0.58 -28.85 -45.49
CA ILE A 390 1.41 -29.98 -45.97
C ILE A 390 2.56 -30.26 -44.98
N VAL A 391 2.92 -31.54 -44.86
CA VAL A 391 4.06 -32.06 -44.08
C VAL A 391 5.31 -32.18 -44.96
N LEU A 392 6.46 -31.64 -44.52
CA LEU A 392 7.81 -31.99 -44.99
C LEU A 392 8.83 -31.92 -43.82
N GLN A 393 9.86 -32.78 -43.87
CA GLN A 393 10.67 -33.34 -42.78
C GLN A 393 11.84 -32.49 -42.19
N ASN A 394 12.29 -32.94 -40.98
CA ASN A 394 13.39 -32.57 -40.03
C ASN A 394 14.81 -32.23 -40.58
N PRO A 395 15.71 -31.65 -39.72
CA PRO A 395 16.74 -32.46 -39.01
C PRO A 395 17.02 -32.10 -37.52
N GLN A 396 17.70 -33.04 -36.85
CA GLN A 396 18.05 -33.23 -35.42
C GLN A 396 19.05 -32.16 -34.86
N SER A 397 19.44 -32.01 -33.58
CA SER A 397 19.77 -32.96 -32.49
C SER A 397 20.09 -32.22 -31.16
N GLU A 398 20.27 -32.99 -30.08
CA GLU A 398 20.88 -32.69 -28.75
C GLU A 398 20.01 -32.18 -27.59
N THR A 399 18.96 -31.39 -27.80
CA THR A 399 18.21 -30.81 -26.66
C THR A 399 17.17 -31.77 -26.05
N GLU A 400 16.69 -32.76 -26.82
CA GLU A 400 15.63 -33.67 -26.34
C GLU A 400 16.11 -34.72 -25.33
N VAL A 401 17.38 -35.14 -25.38
CA VAL A 401 17.92 -36.21 -24.51
C VAL A 401 18.02 -35.76 -23.03
N ILE A 402 18.21 -34.46 -22.78
CA ILE A 402 18.33 -33.90 -21.42
C ILE A 402 16.95 -33.68 -20.77
N ILE A 403 15.91 -33.45 -21.59
CA ILE A 403 14.54 -33.20 -21.10
C ILE A 403 13.83 -34.51 -20.77
N GLU A 404 14.08 -35.59 -21.53
CA GLU A 404 13.52 -36.92 -21.23
C GLU A 404 14.10 -37.54 -19.97
N THR A 405 15.41 -37.41 -19.75
CA THR A 405 16.08 -37.94 -18.54
C THR A 405 15.61 -37.26 -17.25
N LYS A 406 15.38 -35.94 -17.26
CA LYS A 406 14.81 -35.24 -16.10
C LYS A 406 13.34 -35.58 -15.84
N LYS A 407 12.54 -35.82 -16.88
CA LYS A 407 11.14 -36.26 -16.72
C LYS A 407 11.04 -37.66 -16.14
N SER A 408 11.93 -38.58 -16.51
CA SER A 408 11.91 -39.95 -15.95
C SER A 408 12.27 -39.98 -14.47
N ASP A 409 13.20 -39.14 -14.02
CA ASP A 409 13.60 -39.10 -12.60
C ASP A 409 12.51 -38.49 -11.70
N ILE A 410 11.79 -37.48 -12.20
CA ILE A 410 10.65 -36.88 -11.50
C ILE A 410 9.49 -37.87 -11.40
N GLN A 411 9.22 -38.64 -12.47
CA GLN A 411 8.19 -39.68 -12.45
C GLN A 411 8.53 -40.85 -11.53
N LYS A 412 9.81 -41.22 -11.40
CA LYS A 412 10.25 -42.25 -10.45
C LYS A 412 10.05 -41.80 -9.00
N LYS A 413 10.46 -40.56 -8.66
CA LYS A 413 10.25 -39.99 -7.32
C LYS A 413 8.77 -39.85 -6.96
N LEU A 414 7.92 -39.47 -7.92
CA LEU A 414 6.48 -39.38 -7.71
C LEU A 414 5.84 -40.76 -7.48
N LYS A 415 6.29 -41.80 -8.19
CA LYS A 415 5.82 -43.18 -7.96
C LYS A 415 6.25 -43.73 -6.60
N GLU A 416 7.51 -43.54 -6.20
CA GLU A 416 7.99 -43.95 -4.87
C GLU A 416 7.25 -43.23 -3.72
N ALA A 417 6.97 -41.94 -3.89
CA ALA A 417 6.17 -41.18 -2.93
C ALA A 417 4.70 -41.69 -2.86
N HIS A 418 4.13 -42.07 -4.01
CA HIS A 418 2.79 -42.65 -4.06
C HIS A 418 2.71 -44.04 -3.44
N GLU A 419 3.75 -44.86 -3.59
CA GLU A 419 3.82 -46.21 -3.00
C GLU A 419 3.98 -46.15 -1.48
N LYS A 420 4.84 -45.27 -0.95
CA LYS A 420 4.97 -45.04 0.50
C LYS A 420 3.67 -44.54 1.15
N ASN A 421 2.90 -43.71 0.44
CA ASN A 421 1.59 -43.25 0.90
C ASN A 421 0.49 -44.32 0.76
N LYS A 422 0.70 -45.35 -0.06
CA LYS A 422 -0.24 -46.46 -0.22
C LYS A 422 -0.13 -47.48 0.91
N GLU A 423 1.07 -47.67 1.47
CA GLU A 423 1.27 -48.52 2.66
C GLU A 423 0.68 -47.92 3.95
N HIS A 424 0.52 -46.60 4.02
CA HIS A 424 -0.08 -45.91 5.18
C HIS A 424 -1.60 -45.72 5.09
N ARG A 425 -2.26 -46.26 4.07
CA ARG A 425 -3.72 -46.23 3.99
C ARG A 425 -4.32 -47.35 4.83
N MET A 426 -4.86 -46.99 5.99
CA MET A 426 -5.80 -47.84 6.70
C MET A 426 -6.99 -48.18 5.77
N ASP A 427 -7.31 -49.48 5.68
CA ASP A 427 -8.43 -50.00 4.90
C ASP A 427 -9.76 -49.37 5.33
N VAL A 428 -10.26 -48.46 4.51
CA VAL A 428 -11.51 -47.69 4.73
C VAL A 428 -12.75 -48.60 4.74
N SER A 429 -12.63 -49.84 4.26
CA SER A 429 -13.70 -50.85 4.28
C SER A 429 -14.02 -51.40 5.68
N LYS A 430 -13.14 -51.24 6.68
CA LYS A 430 -13.43 -51.63 8.08
C LYS A 430 -14.00 -50.50 8.93
N VAL A 431 -14.04 -49.27 8.42
CA VAL A 431 -14.49 -48.08 9.19
C VAL A 431 -16.01 -47.94 9.23
N ASN A 432 -16.72 -48.54 8.27
CA ASN A 432 -18.19 -48.41 8.19
C ASN A 432 -18.97 -49.26 9.21
N GLU A 433 -18.37 -50.28 9.83
CA GLU A 433 -19.09 -51.12 10.80
C GLU A 433 -19.01 -50.59 12.25
N ASN A 434 -18.09 -49.66 12.56
CA ASN A 434 -17.87 -49.14 13.92
C ASN A 434 -18.04 -47.61 14.02
N LEU A 435 -18.84 -46.99 13.14
CA LEU A 435 -19.06 -45.54 13.18
C LEU A 435 -19.83 -45.12 14.44
N ASP A 436 -20.79 -45.94 14.88
CA ASP A 436 -21.66 -45.65 16.04
C ASP A 436 -20.87 -45.67 17.38
N GLU A 437 -19.87 -46.54 17.52
CA GLU A 437 -19.00 -46.59 18.69
C GLU A 437 -18.01 -45.40 18.70
N ILE A 438 -17.55 -44.99 17.52
CA ILE A 438 -16.69 -43.82 17.30
C ILE A 438 -17.52 -42.53 17.26
N GLU A 439 -18.82 -42.51 17.50
CA GLU A 439 -19.54 -41.24 17.72
C GLU A 439 -19.66 -40.95 19.22
N ASN A 440 -19.86 -42.00 20.01
CA ASN A 440 -20.23 -41.90 21.43
C ASN A 440 -19.07 -41.61 22.41
N GLU A 441 -17.80 -41.74 21.99
CA GLU A 441 -16.68 -41.35 22.85
C GLU A 441 -16.06 -40.00 22.45
N PRO A 442 -15.87 -39.02 23.35
CA PRO A 442 -15.28 -37.74 23.00
C PRO A 442 -13.81 -37.85 22.53
N ALA A 443 -13.43 -36.99 21.57
CA ALA A 443 -12.17 -37.08 20.82
C ALA A 443 -10.89 -37.11 21.67
N TYR A 444 -10.90 -36.54 22.88
CA TYR A 444 -9.73 -36.54 23.76
C TYR A 444 -9.41 -37.93 24.32
N LYS A 445 -10.42 -38.79 24.54
CA LYS A 445 -10.24 -40.20 24.92
C LYS A 445 -9.73 -41.03 23.75
N ARG A 446 -10.29 -40.81 22.54
CA ARG A 446 -9.82 -41.47 21.29
C ARG A 446 -8.34 -41.20 21.00
N LYS A 447 -7.85 -40.02 21.39
CA LYS A 447 -6.47 -39.58 21.18
C LYS A 447 -5.54 -39.82 22.37
N ASN A 448 -6.00 -40.48 23.45
CA ASN A 448 -5.22 -40.71 24.68
C ASN A 448 -4.53 -39.46 25.23
N LEU A 449 -5.17 -38.29 25.12
CA LEU A 449 -4.66 -37.03 25.64
C LEU A 449 -5.08 -36.87 27.10
N LYS A 450 -4.12 -36.91 28.03
CA LYS A 450 -4.37 -36.60 29.45
C LYS A 450 -4.51 -35.08 29.61
N ILE A 451 -5.72 -34.62 29.88
CA ILE A 451 -6.00 -33.22 30.21
C ILE A 451 -5.86 -33.08 31.73
N GLU A 452 -4.95 -32.23 32.19
CA GLU A 452 -4.89 -31.82 33.60
C GLU A 452 -6.11 -30.95 33.91
N GLN A 453 -6.81 -31.23 35.01
CA GLN A 453 -8.05 -30.52 35.38
C GLN A 453 -7.78 -29.03 35.63
N PRO A 454 -8.38 -28.10 34.87
CA PRO A 454 -8.36 -26.69 35.26
C PRO A 454 -9.32 -26.47 36.43
N LEU A 455 -8.92 -25.67 37.41
CA LEU A 455 -9.83 -25.10 38.41
C LEU A 455 -10.90 -24.27 37.68
N TYR A 456 -12.16 -24.66 37.81
CA TYR A 456 -13.29 -23.91 37.26
C TYR A 456 -13.37 -22.53 37.92
N SER A 457 -13.22 -21.45 37.14
CA SER A 457 -13.72 -20.13 37.53
C SER A 457 -15.25 -20.18 37.52
N GLN A 458 -15.89 -19.94 38.67
CA GLN A 458 -17.35 -19.99 38.83
C GLN A 458 -18.11 -18.81 38.17
N ASP A 459 -17.45 -17.93 37.42
CA ASP A 459 -18.13 -16.77 36.85
C ASP A 459 -18.58 -16.99 35.40
N SER A 460 -19.88 -17.15 35.25
CA SER A 460 -20.59 -17.10 33.97
C SER A 460 -20.78 -15.65 33.53
N LYS A 461 -20.06 -15.22 32.48
CA LYS A 461 -20.37 -13.96 31.77
C LYS A 461 -21.49 -14.20 30.77
N VAL A 462 -22.72 -14.33 31.27
CA VAL A 462 -23.94 -14.19 30.46
C VAL A 462 -24.54 -12.82 30.76
N SER A 463 -24.67 -11.97 29.74
CA SER A 463 -25.22 -10.63 29.88
C SER A 463 -26.70 -10.72 30.33
N ARG A 464 -27.02 -10.16 31.51
CA ARG A 464 -28.38 -10.15 32.09
C ARG A 464 -29.22 -8.94 31.64
N TYR A 465 -28.78 -8.18 30.66
CA TYR A 465 -29.39 -6.90 30.31
C TYR A 465 -30.15 -6.96 28.98
N SER A 466 -31.40 -6.51 28.97
CA SER A 466 -32.26 -6.34 27.79
C SER A 466 -32.64 -4.87 27.64
N LEU A 467 -32.72 -4.40 26.39
CA LEU A 467 -33.15 -3.04 26.03
C LEU A 467 -34.56 -3.13 25.44
N GLU A 468 -35.51 -2.41 26.03
CA GLU A 468 -36.86 -2.19 25.48
C GLU A 468 -37.02 -0.69 25.20
N ASP A 469 -37.55 -0.38 24.02
CA ASP A 469 -37.97 0.97 23.66
C ASP A 469 -39.47 1.08 23.92
N ASP A 470 -39.84 1.92 24.87
CA ASP A 470 -41.24 2.31 25.11
C ASP A 470 -41.52 3.62 24.35
N ASP A 471 -42.76 3.81 23.88
CA ASP A 471 -43.15 4.86 22.93
C ASP A 471 -43.01 6.32 23.43
N GLU A 472 -42.39 6.54 24.59
CA GLU A 472 -41.97 7.86 25.10
C GLU A 472 -40.47 7.90 25.45
N ILE A 473 -39.64 8.25 24.46
CA ILE A 473 -38.25 8.78 24.47
C ILE A 473 -37.43 8.64 25.79
N THR A 474 -37.39 7.46 26.41
CA THR A 474 -36.38 7.11 27.42
C THR A 474 -36.11 5.60 27.41
N THR A 475 -35.04 5.20 26.73
CA THR A 475 -34.57 3.81 26.71
C THR A 475 -34.07 3.39 28.11
N ARG A 476 -34.60 2.30 28.66
CA ARG A 476 -34.19 1.76 29.98
C ARG A 476 -33.59 0.35 29.84
N LEU A 477 -32.52 0.10 30.58
CA LEU A 477 -31.86 -1.21 30.66
C LEU A 477 -32.52 -2.05 31.78
N ASN A 478 -33.19 -3.14 31.41
CA ASN A 478 -33.79 -4.07 32.37
C ASN A 478 -32.83 -5.25 32.67
N THR A 479 -32.75 -5.67 33.94
CA THR A 479 -31.85 -6.72 34.44
C THR A 479 -32.42 -8.15 34.34
N ASN A 480 -33.64 -8.31 33.83
CA ASN A 480 -34.32 -9.59 33.67
C ASN A 480 -34.63 -9.85 32.20
N ASN A 481 -34.17 -10.99 31.68
CA ASN A 481 -34.37 -11.39 30.30
C ASN A 481 -35.72 -12.12 30.17
N SER A 482 -36.71 -11.48 29.52
CA SER A 482 -38.07 -12.04 29.38
C SER A 482 -38.14 -13.32 28.54
N TYR A 483 -37.13 -13.59 27.71
CA TYR A 483 -37.12 -14.75 26.80
C TYR A 483 -36.68 -16.07 27.44
N LEU A 484 -36.27 -16.07 28.72
CA LEU A 484 -35.82 -17.28 29.41
C LEU A 484 -36.88 -17.96 30.29
N HIS A 485 -38.07 -17.39 30.41
CA HIS A 485 -39.16 -17.99 31.17
C HIS A 485 -40.41 -18.11 30.32
N ASP A 486 -40.44 -19.12 29.46
CA ASP A 486 -41.69 -19.82 29.15
C ASP A 486 -41.50 -21.29 29.54
N ASN A 487 -42.08 -21.64 30.69
CA ASN A 487 -42.38 -23.01 31.01
C ASN A 487 -43.33 -23.52 29.93
N VAL A 488 -42.79 -24.39 29.06
CA VAL A 488 -43.59 -25.22 28.17
C VAL A 488 -44.36 -26.19 29.06
N ASP A 489 -45.64 -25.91 29.28
CA ASP A 489 -46.64 -26.91 29.69
C ASP A 489 -47.03 -27.79 28.49
#